data_AF-A0A7Y5UKF2-F1
#
_entry.id   AF-A0A7Y5UKF2-F1
#
_cell.length_a   1.000
_cell.length_b   1.000
_cell.length_c   1.000
_cell.angle_alpha   90.00
_cell.angle_beta   90.00
_cell.angle_gamma   90.00
#
_symmetry.space_group_name_H-M   'P 1'
#
loop_
_entity.id
_entity.type
_entity.pdbx_description
1 polymer ?
#
loop_
_entity_poly.entity_id
_entity_poly.type
_entity_poly.pdbx_seq_one_letter_code
_entity_poly.pdbx_strand_id
1 'polypeptide(L)'
;MTASQLTPDAGRERAWTALAELFVGRELQDYDFDDIGRELVATGLTPAQLHDALWHEVAPVFGQNLAWFNPTPEMEGWSGDRVGEWVRQRLQRGATLAQRLEVWLLPDSMRRLVEQRWQEVERRLLSA
;
A
#
# COMPACT_ATOMS: atom_id res chain seq x y z
N MET A 1 -30.15 2.32 6.88
CA MET A 1 -28.80 2.91 6.82
C MET A 1 -27.93 1.93 6.04
N THR A 2 -27.93 2.07 4.72
CA THR A 2 -27.28 1.13 3.80
C THR A 2 -25.88 1.64 3.46
N ALA A 3 -24.86 0.85 3.82
CA ALA A 3 -23.51 0.99 3.33
C ALA A 3 -23.54 0.91 1.80
N SER A 4 -23.50 2.06 1.13
CA SER A 4 -23.39 2.10 -0.32
C SER A 4 -22.88 3.46 -0.76
N GLN A 5 -21.82 3.38 -1.57
CA GLN A 5 -21.29 4.39 -2.48
C GLN A 5 -20.28 5.38 -1.89
N LEU A 6 -19.14 4.86 -1.43
CA LEU A 6 -17.88 5.50 -1.83
C LEU A 6 -17.68 5.16 -3.31
N THR A 7 -17.38 6.14 -4.15
CA THR A 7 -16.87 5.87 -5.49
C THR A 7 -15.66 4.93 -5.38
N PRO A 8 -15.40 4.04 -6.35
CA PRO A 8 -14.21 3.19 -6.35
C PRO A 8 -12.94 3.98 -6.03
N ASP A 9 -12.87 5.24 -6.50
CA ASP A 9 -11.80 6.19 -6.22
C ASP A 9 -11.68 6.52 -4.71
N ALA A 10 -12.78 6.80 -3.99
CA ALA A 10 -12.71 7.17 -2.58
C ALA A 10 -12.38 5.98 -1.64
N GLY A 11 -12.80 4.76 -2.00
CA GLY A 11 -12.37 3.55 -1.28
C GLY A 11 -10.89 3.25 -1.52
N ARG A 12 -10.40 3.49 -2.74
CA ARG A 12 -9.00 3.31 -3.13
C ARG A 12 -8.08 4.35 -2.47
N GLU A 13 -8.50 5.62 -2.39
CA GLU A 13 -7.75 6.65 -1.66
C GLU A 13 -7.57 6.30 -0.18
N ARG A 14 -8.59 5.73 0.47
CA ARG A 14 -8.49 5.27 1.86
C ARG A 14 -7.54 4.08 2.01
N ALA A 15 -7.57 3.14 1.07
CA ALA A 15 -6.70 1.97 1.09
C ALA A 15 -5.21 2.35 1.07
N TRP A 16 -4.84 3.44 0.38
CA TRP A 16 -3.42 3.81 0.24
C TRP A 16 -2.70 3.99 1.57
N THR A 17 -3.34 4.56 2.58
CA THR A 17 -2.69 4.78 3.89
C THR A 17 -2.36 3.45 4.55
N ALA A 18 -3.33 2.54 4.63
CA ALA A 18 -3.12 1.21 5.21
C ALA A 18 -2.10 0.38 4.39
N LEU A 19 -2.10 0.51 3.07
CA LEU A 19 -1.12 -0.16 2.20
C LEU A 19 0.29 0.43 2.32
N ALA A 20 0.41 1.74 2.57
CA ALA A 20 1.70 2.40 2.76
C ALA A 20 2.44 1.86 3.99
N GLU A 21 1.71 1.45 5.04
CA GLU A 21 2.29 0.83 6.23
C GLU A 21 3.11 -0.44 5.93
N LEU A 22 2.84 -1.13 4.82
CA LEU A 22 3.65 -2.29 4.40
C LEU A 22 5.08 -1.90 3.98
N PHE A 23 5.36 -0.61 3.78
CA PHE A 23 6.66 -0.07 3.38
C PHE A 23 7.46 0.57 4.51
N VAL A 24 6.99 0.54 5.76
CA VAL A 24 7.78 1.05 6.90
C VAL A 24 9.03 0.20 7.13
N GLY A 25 10.12 0.84 7.56
CA GLY A 25 11.40 0.19 7.81
C GLY A 25 11.43 -0.67 9.07
N ARG A 26 10.45 -0.51 9.97
CA ARG A 26 10.33 -1.36 11.17
C ARG A 26 9.76 -2.73 10.82
N GLU A 27 10.00 -3.69 11.70
CA GLU A 27 9.32 -4.98 11.66
C GLU A 27 7.86 -4.80 12.07
N LEU A 28 6.95 -5.37 11.28
CA LEU A 28 5.52 -5.39 11.56
C LEU A 28 5.19 -6.64 12.38
N GLN A 29 4.36 -6.45 13.41
CA GLN A 29 3.89 -7.50 14.30
C GLN A 29 2.48 -7.95 13.90
N ASP A 30 2.00 -9.05 14.48
CA ASP A 30 0.68 -9.60 14.18
C ASP A 30 -0.46 -8.58 14.34
N TYR A 31 -0.38 -7.72 15.38
CA TYR A 31 -1.37 -6.67 15.62
C TYR A 31 -1.34 -5.58 14.55
N ASP A 32 -0.17 -5.28 13.97
CA ASP A 32 -0.06 -4.30 12.88
C ASP A 32 -0.81 -4.82 11.64
N PHE A 33 -0.65 -6.12 11.34
CA PHE A 33 -1.37 -6.76 10.24
C PHE A 33 -2.88 -6.85 10.49
N ASP A 34 -3.31 -7.09 11.73
CA ASP A 34 -4.74 -7.08 12.12
C ASP A 34 -5.35 -5.69 11.88
N ASP A 35 -4.65 -4.64 12.29
CA ASP A 35 -5.09 -3.26 12.13
C ASP A 35 -5.14 -2.87 10.65
N ILE A 36 -4.10 -3.17 9.87
CA ILE A 36 -4.08 -2.94 8.42
C ILE A 36 -5.23 -3.69 7.74
N GLY A 37 -5.42 -4.98 8.05
CA GLY A 37 -6.50 -5.79 7.50
C GLY A 37 -7.88 -5.20 7.78
N ARG A 38 -8.13 -4.76 9.02
CA ARG A 38 -9.39 -4.14 9.42
C ARG A 38 -9.67 -2.84 8.66
N GLU A 39 -8.68 -1.98 8.51
CA GLU A 39 -8.81 -0.74 7.73
C GLU A 39 -9.10 -1.04 6.25
N LEU A 40 -8.46 -2.05 5.68
CA LEU A 40 -8.68 -2.45 4.29
C LEU A 40 -10.06 -3.08 4.06
N VAL A 41 -10.58 -3.89 4.98
CA VAL A 41 -11.97 -4.42 4.90
C VAL A 41 -12.98 -3.26 4.85
N ALA A 42 -12.75 -2.21 5.65
CA ALA A 42 -13.64 -1.05 5.70
C ALA A 42 -13.72 -0.27 4.37
N THR A 43 -12.77 -0.47 3.44
CA THR A 43 -12.80 0.14 2.11
C THR A 43 -13.81 -0.51 1.16
N GLY A 44 -14.22 -1.75 1.44
CA GLY A 44 -15.10 -2.54 0.56
C GLY A 44 -14.45 -3.03 -0.74
N LEU A 45 -13.13 -2.87 -0.89
CA LEU A 45 -12.38 -3.37 -2.04
C LEU A 45 -12.05 -4.86 -1.89
N THR A 46 -12.02 -5.57 -3.02
CA THR A 46 -11.59 -6.97 -3.04
C THR A 46 -10.08 -7.10 -2.83
N PRO A 47 -9.57 -8.25 -2.33
CA PRO A 47 -8.13 -8.49 -2.21
C PRO A 47 -7.35 -8.23 -3.50
N ALA A 48 -7.91 -8.62 -4.66
CA ALA A 48 -7.30 -8.36 -5.96
C ALA A 48 -7.18 -6.86 -6.30
N GLN A 49 -8.20 -6.05 -5.98
CA GLN A 49 -8.16 -4.60 -6.19
C GLN A 49 -7.19 -3.90 -5.24
N LEU A 50 -7.06 -4.41 -4.02
CA LEU A 50 -6.11 -3.91 -3.02
C LEU A 50 -4.68 -4.25 -3.41
N HIS A 51 -4.43 -5.46 -3.90
CA HIS A 51 -3.12 -5.88 -4.42
C HIS A 51 -2.71 -5.08 -5.66
N ASP A 52 -3.66 -4.80 -6.57
CA ASP A 52 -3.45 -3.89 -7.71
C ASP A 52 -3.03 -2.49 -7.24
N ALA A 53 -3.76 -1.91 -6.28
CA ALA A 53 -3.42 -0.60 -5.71
C ALA A 53 -2.06 -0.62 -4.99
N LEU A 54 -1.75 -1.67 -4.24
CA LEU A 54 -0.47 -1.85 -3.55
C LEU A 54 0.70 -1.71 -4.54
N TRP A 55 0.67 -2.46 -5.64
CA TRP A 55 1.81 -2.51 -6.55
C TRP A 55 1.85 -1.39 -7.58
N HIS A 56 0.70 -0.90 -8.04
CA HIS A 56 0.66 0.08 -9.13
C HIS A 56 0.51 1.53 -8.66
N GLU A 57 0.06 1.76 -7.42
CA GLU A 57 -0.21 3.11 -6.91
C GLU A 57 0.68 3.45 -5.71
N VAL A 58 0.80 2.53 -4.75
CA VAL A 58 1.50 2.77 -3.48
C VAL A 58 3.00 2.44 -3.59
N ALA A 59 3.36 1.25 -4.10
CA ALA A 59 4.76 0.81 -4.20
C ALA A 59 5.67 1.77 -4.98
N PRO A 60 5.25 2.40 -6.09
CA PRO A 60 6.09 3.36 -6.80
C PRO A 60 6.39 4.64 -6.01
N VAL A 61 5.61 4.93 -4.97
CA VAL A 61 5.78 6.10 -4.09
C VAL A 61 6.63 5.72 -2.86
N PHE A 62 6.32 4.61 -2.21
CA PHE A 62 6.91 4.26 -0.91
C PHE A 62 7.98 3.17 -0.96
N GLY A 63 8.14 2.46 -2.08
CA GLY A 63 9.09 1.35 -2.21
C GLY A 63 10.54 1.72 -1.92
N GLN A 64 10.94 2.96 -2.20
CA GLN A 64 12.29 3.45 -1.90
C GLN A 64 12.58 3.50 -0.40
N ASN A 65 11.56 3.54 0.47
CA ASN A 65 11.75 3.53 1.91
C ASN A 65 12.48 2.27 2.39
N LEU A 66 12.18 1.13 1.77
CA LEU A 66 12.76 -0.18 2.05
C LEU A 66 14.04 -0.47 1.23
N ALA A 67 14.51 0.49 0.42
CA ALA A 67 15.71 0.28 -0.37
C ALA A 67 16.96 0.22 0.51
N TRP A 68 17.87 -0.70 0.20
CA TRP A 68 19.11 -0.91 0.97
C TRP A 68 19.98 0.34 1.10
N PHE A 69 19.87 1.28 0.16
CA PHE A 69 20.63 2.52 0.11
C PHE A 69 19.94 3.67 0.85
N ASN A 70 18.75 3.46 1.44
CA ASN A 70 18.10 4.48 2.26
C ASN A 70 18.72 4.48 3.67
N PRO A 71 19.53 5.49 4.05
CA PRO A 71 20.22 5.51 5.33
C PRO A 71 19.28 5.79 6.51
N THR A 72 18.09 6.33 6.26
CA THR A 72 17.12 6.75 7.27
C THR A 72 15.72 6.36 6.84
N PRO A 73 15.37 5.06 6.88
CA PRO A 73 14.02 4.63 6.55
C PRO A 73 13.00 5.21 7.54
N GLU A 74 11.84 5.57 7.01
CA GLU A 74 10.68 5.91 7.83
C GLU A 74 10.22 4.67 8.59
N MET A 75 10.05 4.81 9.90
CA MET A 75 9.77 3.72 10.83
C MET A 75 8.35 3.79 11.38
N GLU A 76 7.76 4.99 11.46
CA GLU A 76 6.46 5.22 12.09
C GLU A 76 5.31 5.32 11.08
N GLY A 77 5.62 5.28 9.79
CA GLY A 77 4.64 5.42 8.72
C GLY A 77 4.42 6.87 8.32
N TRP A 78 3.29 7.12 7.65
CA TRP A 78 2.97 8.44 7.11
C TRP A 78 1.53 8.81 7.43
N SER A 79 1.28 10.10 7.67
CA SER A 79 -0.09 10.62 7.80
C SER A 79 -0.88 10.36 6.52
N GLY A 80 -2.16 9.98 6.64
CA GLY A 80 -3.02 9.70 5.49
C GLY A 80 -3.15 10.86 4.49
N ASP A 81 -3.12 12.11 4.96
CA ASP A 81 -3.14 13.29 4.09
C ASP A 81 -1.92 13.33 3.15
N ARG A 82 -0.72 13.09 3.70
CA ARG A 82 0.52 13.00 2.90
C ARG A 82 0.49 11.82 1.94
N VAL A 83 0.03 10.66 2.39
CA VAL A 83 -0.07 9.48 1.53
C VAL A 83 -0.98 9.77 0.34
N GLY A 84 -2.17 10.31 0.61
CA GLY A 84 -3.12 10.70 -0.42
C GLY A 84 -2.56 11.73 -1.38
N GLU A 85 -1.84 12.73 -0.88
CA GLU A 85 -1.19 13.75 -1.71
C GLU A 85 -0.14 13.14 -2.65
N TRP A 86 0.80 12.35 -2.12
CA TRP A 86 1.91 11.81 -2.91
C TRP A 86 1.44 10.79 -3.96
N VAL A 87 0.49 9.93 -3.61
CA VAL A 87 -0.09 8.98 -4.58
C VAL A 87 -0.87 9.72 -5.66
N ARG A 88 -1.71 10.69 -5.31
CA ARG A 88 -2.42 11.54 -6.31
C ARG A 88 -1.45 12.28 -7.22
N GLN A 89 -0.42 12.91 -6.63
CA GLN A 89 0.60 13.63 -7.39
C GLN A 89 1.31 12.70 -8.37
N ARG A 90 1.61 11.46 -7.95
CA ARG A 90 2.22 10.45 -8.81
C ARG A 90 1.28 10.04 -9.96
N LEU A 91 0.01 9.78 -9.67
CA LEU A 91 -0.98 9.40 -10.69
C LEU A 91 -1.23 10.52 -11.71
N GLN A 92 -1.29 11.78 -11.26
CA GLN A 92 -1.48 12.96 -12.11
C GLN A 92 -0.32 13.23 -13.07
N ARG A 93 0.91 12.81 -12.72
CA ARG A 93 2.07 12.95 -13.63
C ARG A 93 1.98 12.05 -14.87
N GLY A 94 0.95 11.20 -14.97
CA GLY A 94 0.71 10.32 -16.11
C GLY A 94 1.70 9.17 -16.09
N ALA A 95 1.24 7.98 -15.69
CA ALA A 95 2.07 6.79 -15.76
C ALA A 95 2.29 6.41 -17.24
N THR A 96 3.42 6.83 -17.80
CA THR A 96 3.91 6.21 -19.03
C THR A 96 4.07 4.69 -18.78
N LEU A 97 3.99 3.85 -19.82
CA LEU A 97 4.24 2.41 -19.68
C LEU A 97 5.52 2.10 -18.89
N ALA A 98 6.54 2.95 -19.02
CA ALA A 98 7.78 2.89 -18.24
C ALA A 98 7.57 3.07 -16.73
N GLN A 99 6.71 4.01 -16.31
CA GLN A 99 6.38 4.22 -14.89
C GLN A 99 5.53 3.09 -14.30
N ARG A 100 4.69 2.42 -15.09
CA ARG A 100 3.98 1.20 -14.63
C ARG A 100 4.94 0.03 -14.44
N LEU A 101 6.06 0.05 -15.16
CA LEU A 101 7.16 -0.92 -15.05
C LEU A 101 8.23 -0.49 -14.04
N GLU A 102 8.15 0.69 -13.39
CA GLU A 102 9.12 1.06 -12.34
C GLU A 102 9.02 0.14 -11.12
N VAL A 103 7.86 -0.50 -10.90
CA VAL A 103 7.75 -1.56 -9.89
C VAL A 103 8.72 -2.71 -10.20
N TRP A 104 8.99 -2.96 -11.49
CA TRP A 104 10.00 -3.92 -11.98
C TRP A 104 11.45 -3.46 -11.82
N LEU A 105 11.68 -2.22 -11.39
CA LEU A 105 12.99 -1.71 -11.00
C LEU A 105 13.22 -1.77 -9.48
N LEU A 106 12.19 -2.07 -8.68
CA LEU A 106 12.34 -2.23 -7.24
C LEU A 106 13.22 -3.45 -6.91
N PRO A 107 14.10 -3.40 -5.90
CA PRO A 107 14.96 -4.53 -5.54
C PRO A 107 14.17 -5.80 -5.20
N ASP A 108 14.65 -6.97 -5.60
CA ASP A 108 13.96 -8.25 -5.33
C ASP A 108 13.79 -8.55 -3.83
N SER A 109 14.72 -8.11 -2.99
CA SER A 109 14.59 -8.21 -1.53
C SER A 109 13.39 -7.41 -1.01
N MET A 110 13.22 -6.18 -1.51
CA MET A 110 12.10 -5.31 -1.17
C MET A 110 10.79 -5.93 -1.64
N ARG A 111 10.74 -6.44 -2.87
CA ARG A 111 9.51 -7.07 -3.39
C ARG A 111 9.10 -8.28 -2.58
N ARG A 112 10.05 -9.15 -2.25
CA ARG A 112 9.78 -10.34 -1.42
C ARG A 112 9.27 -9.96 -0.04
N LEU A 113 9.86 -8.95 0.59
CA LEU A 113 9.41 -8.47 1.89
C LEU A 113 7.98 -7.92 1.85
N VAL A 114 7.68 -7.06 0.88
CA VAL A 114 6.34 -6.49 0.72
C VAL A 114 5.32 -7.57 0.37
N GLU A 115 5.69 -8.54 -0.48
CA GLU A 115 4.83 -9.69 -0.79
C GLU A 115 4.56 -10.54 0.45
N GLN A 116 5.57 -10.83 1.28
CA GLN A 116 5.37 -11.55 2.54
C GLN A 116 4.42 -10.81 3.48
N ARG A 117 4.59 -9.48 3.60
CA ARG A 117 3.69 -8.62 4.39
C ARG A 117 2.27 -8.60 3.81
N TRP A 118 2.14 -8.55 2.49
CA TRP A 118 0.85 -8.63 1.81
C TRP A 118 0.13 -9.96 2.06
N GLN A 119 0.83 -11.10 1.94
CA GLN A 119 0.25 -12.42 2.20
C GLN A 119 -0.34 -12.52 3.61
N GLU A 120 0.30 -11.87 4.59
CA GLU A 120 -0.18 -11.86 5.97
C GLU A 120 -1.43 -10.99 6.17
N VAL A 121 -1.55 -9.90 5.41
CA VAL A 121 -2.78 -9.09 5.32
C VAL A 121 -3.87 -9.86 4.57
N GLU A 122 -3.58 -10.45 3.42
CA GLU A 122 -4.53 -11.19 2.59
C GLU A 122 -5.15 -12.36 3.36
N ARG A 123 -4.33 -13.08 4.14
CA ARG A 123 -4.80 -14.13 5.06
C ARG A 123 -5.87 -13.61 6.02
N ARG A 124 -5.72 -12.39 6.54
CA ARG A 124 -6.70 -11.77 7.45
C ARG A 124 -7.95 -11.33 6.71
N LEU A 125 -7.80 -10.73 5.53
CA LEU A 125 -8.91 -10.32 4.67
C LEU A 125 -9.82 -11.49 4.32
N LEU A 126 -9.25 -12.68 4.09
CA LEU A 126 -10.00 -13.90 3.77
C LEU A 126 -10.61 -14.60 4.99
N SER A 127 -10.20 -14.22 6.20
CA SER A 127 -10.69 -14.78 7.46
C SER A 127 -11.73 -13.91 8.18
N ALA A 128 -11.93 -12.67 7.71
CA ALA A 128 -12.88 -11.68 8.23
C ALA A 128 -14.27 -11.85 7.62
#